data_AF-A0A1A2NMV0-F1
#
_entry.id   AF-A0A1A2NMV0-F1
#
_cell.length_a   1.000
_cell.length_b   1.000
_cell.length_c   1.000
_cell.angle_alpha   90.00
_cell.angle_beta   90.00
_cell.angle_gamma   90.00
#
_symmetry.space_group_name_H-M   'P 1'
#
loop_
_entity.id
_entity.type
_entity.pdbx_description
1 polymer ?
#
loop_
_entity_poly.entity_id
_entity_poly.type
_entity_poly.pdbx_seq_one_letter_code
_entity_poly.pdbx_strand_id
1 'polypeptide(L)'
;MALSQSSGPAPRSVGVLLAAGAGRRYGKPKVLVDGWLQAAVDALRAGGCADVVVVLGAAQVAVPAGSTAVTALRWRDGLSASVRAGIERADRLRADYAVLHVVDAPDVGPAVVARVLGRAIASPAGLARAAFGDRPGHPVVVARRHWPEVLSSISGDSGAGAYLRTRRDVEIVDCADLAGGQDIDEP
;
A
#
# COMPACT_ATOMS: atom_id res chain seq x y z
N MET A 1 -12.81 20.47 35.09
CA MET A 1 -12.18 19.14 35.26
C MET A 1 -11.99 18.55 33.86
N ALA A 2 -10.80 18.69 33.28
CA ALA A 2 -10.50 18.10 31.99
C ALA A 2 -10.24 16.61 32.20
N LEU A 3 -11.08 15.76 31.61
CA LEU A 3 -10.87 14.32 31.59
C LEU A 3 -9.65 14.04 30.72
N SER A 4 -8.57 13.59 31.35
CA SER A 4 -7.36 13.13 30.68
C SER A 4 -7.71 11.93 29.80
N GLN A 5 -7.70 12.12 28.49
CA GLN A 5 -7.80 11.01 27.55
C GLN A 5 -6.55 10.15 27.71
N SER A 6 -6.72 8.95 28.26
CA SER A 6 -5.68 7.90 28.24
C SER A 6 -5.45 7.50 26.80
N SER A 7 -4.48 8.13 26.13
CA SER A 7 -4.06 7.73 24.79
C SER A 7 -3.39 6.37 24.88
N GLY A 8 -4.11 5.32 24.48
CA GLY A 8 -3.49 4.06 24.12
C GLY A 8 -2.38 4.29 23.08
N PRO A 9 -1.49 3.31 22.88
CA PRO A 9 -0.47 3.43 21.83
C PRO A 9 -1.14 3.73 20.49
N ALA A 10 -0.52 4.63 19.71
CA ALA A 10 -1.01 4.95 18.37
C ALA A 10 -1.12 3.66 17.52
N PRO A 11 -2.15 3.55 16.66
CA PRO A 11 -2.36 2.34 15.87
C PRO A 11 -1.15 2.06 14.97
N ARG A 12 -0.71 0.80 14.94
CA ARG A 12 0.46 0.37 14.17
C ARG A 12 0.09 0.21 12.70
N SER A 13 0.74 0.97 11.83
CA SER A 13 0.54 0.90 10.39
C SER A 13 1.75 0.28 9.70
N VAL A 14 1.51 -0.67 8.79
CA VAL A 14 2.57 -1.30 7.98
C VAL A 14 2.38 -0.92 6.52
N GLY A 15 3.42 -0.34 5.92
CA GLY A 15 3.50 -0.09 4.50
C GLY A 15 3.75 -1.40 3.75
N VAL A 16 2.96 -1.70 2.74
CA VAL A 16 3.11 -2.88 1.88
C VAL A 16 3.35 -2.38 0.46
N LEU A 17 4.61 -2.42 0.05
CA LEU A 17 5.03 -2.04 -1.29
C LEU A 17 4.92 -3.25 -2.24
N LEU A 18 4.01 -3.19 -3.20
CA LEU A 18 3.79 -4.22 -4.19
C LEU A 18 4.77 -4.04 -5.36
N ALA A 19 5.78 -4.91 -5.44
CA ALA A 19 6.87 -4.81 -6.40
C ALA A 19 7.23 -6.16 -7.07
N ALA A 20 6.30 -7.12 -7.04
CA ALA A 20 6.56 -8.49 -7.48
C ALA A 20 6.40 -8.72 -8.99
N GLY A 21 5.82 -7.75 -9.71
CA GLY A 21 5.48 -7.88 -11.12
C GLY A 21 6.70 -7.94 -12.05
N ALA A 22 6.54 -8.65 -13.17
CA ALA A 22 7.57 -8.75 -14.21
C ALA A 22 7.73 -7.47 -15.06
N GLY A 23 6.82 -6.50 -14.93
CA GLY A 23 6.85 -5.25 -15.69
C GLY A 23 6.82 -5.47 -17.20
N ARG A 24 5.98 -6.41 -17.69
CA ARG A 24 5.94 -6.82 -19.10
C ARG A 24 5.78 -5.67 -20.09
N ARG A 25 4.91 -4.70 -19.78
CA ARG A 25 4.70 -3.48 -20.60
C ARG A 25 5.90 -2.53 -20.54
N TYR A 26 6.54 -2.44 -19.37
CA TYR A 26 7.72 -1.61 -19.14
C TYR A 26 9.01 -2.23 -19.70
N GLY A 27 9.02 -3.54 -19.98
CA GLY A 27 10.18 -4.28 -20.49
C GLY A 27 11.11 -4.88 -19.43
N LYS A 28 10.96 -4.50 -18.15
CA LYS A 28 11.70 -5.10 -17.01
C LYS A 28 10.90 -5.01 -15.70
N PRO A 29 11.19 -5.85 -14.69
CA PRO A 29 10.65 -5.67 -13.35
C PRO A 29 10.90 -4.25 -12.83
N LYS A 30 9.83 -3.50 -12.52
CA LYS A 30 9.92 -2.06 -12.18
C LYS A 30 10.68 -1.79 -10.89
N VAL A 31 10.84 -2.81 -10.03
CA VAL A 31 11.71 -2.76 -8.85
C VAL A 31 13.21 -2.56 -9.20
N LEU A 32 13.60 -2.82 -10.46
CA LEU A 32 14.95 -2.60 -11.01
C LEU A 32 15.09 -1.25 -11.72
N VAL A 33 14.12 -0.34 -11.55
CA VAL A 33 14.26 1.05 -12.00
C VAL A 33 14.93 1.83 -10.88
N ASP A 34 16.00 2.54 -11.22
CA ASP A 34 16.83 3.24 -10.25
C ASP A 34 16.02 4.29 -9.49
N GLY A 35 16.20 4.32 -8.17
CA GLY A 35 15.55 5.28 -7.26
C GLY A 35 14.10 4.95 -6.89
N TRP A 36 13.35 4.21 -7.71
CA TRP A 36 11.90 3.98 -7.47
C TRP A 36 11.62 3.18 -6.20
N LEU A 37 12.37 2.10 -5.97
CA LEU A 37 12.22 1.30 -4.76
C LEU A 37 12.52 2.12 -3.50
N GLN A 38 13.60 2.92 -3.52
CA GLN A 38 13.99 3.75 -2.38
C GLN A 38 12.93 4.83 -2.13
N ALA A 39 12.51 5.55 -3.16
CA ALA A 39 11.48 6.59 -3.08
C ALA A 39 10.16 6.07 -2.50
N ALA A 40 9.67 4.92 -2.96
CA ALA A 40 8.42 4.34 -2.47
C ALA A 40 8.53 3.85 -1.00
N VAL A 41 9.69 3.32 -0.59
CA VAL A 41 9.93 2.96 0.81
C VAL A 41 9.98 4.20 1.69
N ASP A 42 10.65 5.26 1.24
CA ASP A 42 10.74 6.53 1.97
C ASP A 42 9.38 7.21 2.10
N ALA A 43 8.56 7.17 1.04
CA ALA A 43 7.18 7.63 1.05
C ALA A 43 6.36 6.93 2.14
N LEU A 44 6.45 5.59 2.22
CA LEU A 44 5.73 4.82 3.23
C LEU A 44 6.19 5.14 4.65
N ARG A 45 7.51 5.19 4.89
CA ARG A 45 8.08 5.44 6.23
C ARG A 45 7.80 6.84 6.71
N ALA A 46 8.19 7.85 5.94
CA ALA A 46 7.96 9.24 6.31
C ALA A 46 6.47 9.62 6.27
N GLY A 47 5.65 8.82 5.58
CA GLY A 47 4.18 8.90 5.61
C GLY A 47 3.51 8.32 6.85
N GLY A 48 4.28 7.75 7.79
CA GLY A 48 3.76 7.27 9.08
C GLY A 48 3.62 5.75 9.21
N CYS A 49 4.15 4.96 8.27
CA CYS A 49 4.23 3.51 8.45
C CYS A 49 5.36 3.15 9.42
N ALA A 50 5.05 2.38 10.47
CA ALA A 50 6.01 1.94 11.47
C ALA A 50 7.00 0.89 10.91
N ASP A 51 6.53 0.05 9.98
CA ASP A 51 7.36 -0.88 9.22
C ASP A 51 7.01 -0.82 7.74
N VAL A 52 7.95 -1.21 6.89
CA VAL A 52 7.70 -1.40 5.45
C VAL A 52 8.05 -2.82 5.04
N VAL A 53 7.07 -3.48 4.42
CA VAL A 53 7.18 -4.76 3.76
C VAL A 53 7.26 -4.52 2.26
N VAL A 54 8.32 -4.99 1.62
CA VAL A 54 8.47 -4.97 0.16
C VAL A 54 8.17 -6.36 -0.37
N VAL A 55 7.11 -6.46 -1.18
CA VAL A 55 6.70 -7.72 -1.79
C VAL A 55 7.38 -7.87 -3.14
N LEU A 56 8.30 -8.83 -3.23
CA LEU A 56 9.10 -9.16 -4.39
C LEU A 56 8.57 -10.41 -5.11
N GLY A 57 9.03 -10.65 -6.33
CA GLY A 57 8.53 -11.74 -7.17
C GLY A 57 9.46 -12.00 -8.35
N ALA A 58 9.10 -11.51 -9.52
CA ALA A 58 9.82 -11.70 -10.77
C ALA A 58 11.31 -11.29 -10.71
N ALA A 59 11.65 -10.32 -9.87
CA ALA A 59 13.02 -10.03 -9.47
C ALA A 59 13.15 -10.09 -7.94
N GLN A 60 14.31 -10.54 -7.47
CA GLN A 60 14.74 -10.44 -6.08
C GLN A 60 15.85 -9.38 -6.01
N VAL A 61 15.73 -8.44 -5.08
CA VAL A 61 16.67 -7.33 -4.90
C VAL A 61 16.91 -7.12 -3.41
N ALA A 62 18.04 -6.49 -3.07
CA ALA A 62 18.22 -5.96 -1.73
C ALA A 62 17.19 -4.85 -1.46
N VAL A 63 16.52 -4.91 -0.31
CA VAL A 63 15.56 -3.88 0.09
C VAL A 63 16.25 -2.83 0.97
N PRO A 64 15.77 -1.57 0.98
CA PRO A 64 16.34 -0.53 1.83
C PRO A 64 16.41 -0.94 3.31
N ALA A 65 17.48 -0.55 3.99
CA ALA A 65 17.72 -0.90 5.40
C ALA A 65 16.52 -0.54 6.29
N GLY A 66 16.09 -1.47 7.15
CA GLY A 66 14.87 -1.32 7.98
C GLY A 66 13.57 -1.78 7.31
N SER A 67 13.61 -2.26 6.06
CA SER A 67 12.47 -2.87 5.37
C SER A 67 12.57 -4.39 5.42
N THR A 68 11.42 -5.06 5.39
CA THR A 68 11.37 -6.53 5.27
C THR A 68 11.03 -6.92 3.84
N ALA A 69 11.87 -7.74 3.21
CA ALA A 69 11.52 -8.39 1.94
C ALA A 69 10.59 -9.58 2.17
N VAL A 70 9.56 -9.73 1.33
CA VAL A 70 8.70 -10.91 1.27
C VAL A 70 8.58 -11.35 -0.18
N THR A 71 8.81 -12.62 -0.46
CA THR A 71 8.64 -13.18 -1.81
C THR A 71 7.21 -13.68 -2.00
N ALA A 72 6.49 -13.11 -2.96
CA ALA A 72 5.24 -13.68 -3.46
C ALA A 72 5.56 -14.86 -4.39
N LEU A 73 5.60 -16.08 -3.83
CA LEU A 73 5.99 -17.29 -4.58
C LEU A 73 5.15 -17.53 -5.83
N ARG A 74 3.85 -17.20 -5.75
CA ARG A 74 2.90 -17.31 -6.86
C ARG A 74 2.65 -15.98 -7.57
N TRP A 75 3.64 -15.09 -7.65
CA TRP A 75 3.47 -13.79 -8.32
C TRP A 75 2.93 -13.89 -9.76
N ARG A 76 3.15 -15.03 -10.43
CA ARG A 76 2.61 -15.31 -11.78
C ARG A 76 1.08 -15.42 -11.82
N ASP A 77 0.44 -15.73 -10.69
CA ASP A 77 -1.02 -15.75 -10.55
C ASP A 77 -1.63 -14.34 -10.57
N GLY A 78 -0.81 -13.29 -10.56
CA GLY A 78 -1.22 -11.89 -10.69
C GLY A 78 -1.10 -11.09 -9.39
N LEU A 79 -1.63 -9.87 -9.43
CA LEU A 79 -1.59 -8.90 -8.33
C LEU A 79 -2.11 -9.48 -7.00
N SER A 80 -3.12 -10.35 -7.05
CA SER A 80 -3.72 -11.00 -5.87
C SER A 80 -2.71 -11.76 -5.01
N ALA A 81 -1.74 -12.45 -5.62
CA ALA A 81 -0.70 -13.18 -4.89
C ALA A 81 0.22 -12.23 -4.10
N SER A 82 0.50 -11.05 -4.65
CA SER A 82 1.35 -10.03 -4.02
C SER A 82 0.62 -9.36 -2.85
N VAL A 83 -0.64 -8.98 -3.07
CA VAL A 83 -1.50 -8.42 -2.00
C VAL A 83 -1.63 -9.42 -0.85
N ARG A 84 -1.86 -10.70 -1.14
CA ARG A 84 -1.94 -11.75 -0.13
C ARG A 84 -0.67 -11.85 0.70
N ALA A 85 0.48 -11.99 0.06
CA ALA A 85 1.77 -12.11 0.76
C ALA A 85 2.06 -10.90 1.65
N GLY A 86 1.74 -9.70 1.18
CA GLY A 86 1.88 -8.45 1.92
C GLY A 86 0.97 -8.36 3.15
N ILE A 87 -0.34 -8.62 2.96
CA ILE A 87 -1.32 -8.60 4.06
C ILE A 87 -0.98 -9.66 5.11
N GLU A 88 -0.65 -10.89 4.71
CA GLU A 88 -0.26 -11.95 5.65
C GLU A 88 1.02 -11.58 6.43
N ARG A 89 1.95 -10.83 5.83
CA ARG A 89 3.11 -10.31 6.56
C ARG A 89 2.72 -9.20 7.54
N ALA A 90 1.86 -8.26 7.14
CA ALA A 90 1.36 -7.22 8.03
C ALA A 90 0.60 -7.82 9.24
N ASP A 91 -0.16 -8.90 9.02
CA ASP A 91 -0.87 -9.63 10.08
C ASP A 91 0.09 -10.29 11.09
N ARG A 92 1.16 -10.93 10.60
CA ARG A 92 2.24 -11.46 11.45
C ARG A 92 2.96 -10.38 12.27
N LEU A 93 3.05 -9.15 11.74
CA LEU A 93 3.58 -7.99 12.46
C LEU A 93 2.56 -7.34 13.42
N ARG A 94 1.35 -7.91 13.52
CA ARG A 94 0.25 -7.42 14.34
C ARG A 94 -0.12 -5.97 14.03
N ALA A 95 -0.06 -5.58 12.75
CA ALA A 95 -0.46 -4.25 12.34
C ALA A 95 -1.98 -4.04 12.49
N ASP A 96 -2.40 -2.82 12.76
CA ASP A 96 -3.79 -2.39 12.76
C ASP A 96 -4.25 -1.98 11.35
N TYR A 97 -3.31 -1.48 10.53
CA TYR A 97 -3.54 -1.03 9.16
C TYR A 97 -2.46 -1.53 8.21
N ALA A 98 -2.87 -1.90 7.00
CA ALA A 98 -2.00 -2.12 5.86
C ALA A 98 -2.13 -0.94 4.88
N VAL A 99 -1.01 -0.30 4.56
CA VAL A 99 -0.92 0.78 3.56
C VAL A 99 -0.35 0.18 2.28
N LEU A 100 -1.23 -0.23 1.37
CA LEU A 100 -0.87 -0.82 0.09
C LEU A 100 -0.42 0.27 -0.88
N HIS A 101 0.81 0.17 -1.38
CA HIS A 101 1.38 1.08 -2.35
C HIS A 101 2.12 0.31 -3.45
N VAL A 102 2.49 0.99 -4.52
CA VAL A 102 3.07 0.40 -5.74
C VAL A 102 4.38 1.10 -6.07
N VAL A 103 5.31 0.39 -6.67
CA VAL A 103 6.67 0.90 -6.96
C VAL A 103 6.72 1.85 -8.16
N ASP A 104 5.66 1.88 -8.97
CA ASP A 104 5.59 2.55 -10.26
C ASP A 104 4.83 3.88 -10.25
N ALA A 105 4.52 4.40 -9.06
CA ALA A 105 4.00 5.74 -8.85
C ALA A 105 5.04 6.61 -8.10
N PRO A 106 6.20 6.93 -8.71
CA PRO A 106 7.33 7.54 -8.00
C PRO A 106 7.08 8.98 -7.54
N ASP A 107 6.05 9.66 -8.05
CA ASP A 107 5.66 11.00 -7.62
C ASP A 107 4.81 11.00 -6.33
N VAL A 108 4.31 9.83 -5.90
CA VAL A 108 3.51 9.67 -4.68
C VAL A 108 4.43 9.67 -3.46
N GLY A 109 4.60 10.84 -2.86
CA GLY A 109 5.47 11.05 -1.71
C GLY A 109 4.82 10.85 -0.33
N PRO A 110 5.59 11.10 0.75
CA PRO A 110 5.16 10.93 2.14
C PRO A 110 3.89 11.70 2.51
N ALA A 111 3.68 12.90 1.95
CA ALA A 111 2.53 13.73 2.25
C ALA A 111 1.20 13.07 1.82
N VAL A 112 1.20 12.38 0.67
CA VAL A 112 0.04 11.63 0.20
C VAL A 112 -0.23 10.46 1.15
N VAL A 113 0.81 9.69 1.47
CA VAL A 113 0.70 8.54 2.39
C VAL A 113 0.13 8.96 3.75
N ALA A 114 0.69 10.01 4.35
CA ALA A 114 0.25 10.53 5.64
C ALA A 114 -1.21 11.00 5.60
N ARG A 115 -1.60 11.69 4.53
CA ARG A 115 -2.98 12.17 4.36
C ARG A 115 -3.96 11.01 4.29
N VAL A 116 -3.71 10.03 3.44
CA VAL A 116 -4.62 8.88 3.26
C VAL A 116 -4.67 8.02 4.53
N LEU A 117 -3.52 7.77 5.16
CA LEU A 117 -3.45 7.03 6.42
C LEU A 117 -4.22 7.74 7.54
N GLY A 118 -4.04 9.06 7.68
CA GLY A 118 -4.78 9.85 8.67
C GLY A 118 -6.30 9.77 8.47
N ARG A 119 -6.77 9.82 7.22
CA ARG A 119 -8.20 9.66 6.90
C ARG A 119 -8.72 8.26 7.25
N ALA A 120 -7.96 7.22 6.96
CA ALA A 120 -8.35 5.86 7.36
C ALA A 120 -8.40 5.68 8.88
N ILE A 121 -7.44 6.25 9.62
CA ILE A 121 -7.42 6.18 11.09
C ILE A 121 -8.62 6.92 11.70
N ALA A 122 -8.97 8.09 11.16
CA ALA A 122 -10.11 8.89 11.63
C ALA A 122 -11.47 8.30 11.21
N SER A 123 -11.51 7.48 10.15
CA SER A 123 -12.74 6.90 9.64
C SER A 123 -13.21 5.70 10.48
N PRO A 124 -14.51 5.63 10.87
CA PRO A 124 -15.08 4.45 11.49
C PRO A 124 -14.94 3.19 10.63
N ALA A 125 -14.90 3.33 9.31
CA ALA A 125 -14.71 2.23 8.39
C ALA A 125 -13.26 1.75 8.32
N GLY A 126 -12.26 2.60 8.63
CA GLY A 126 -10.86 2.20 8.55
C GLY A 126 -10.37 1.92 7.12
N LEU A 127 -11.06 2.46 6.12
CA LEU A 127 -10.78 2.30 4.70
C LEU A 127 -10.58 3.67 4.08
N ALA A 128 -9.45 3.87 3.39
CA ALA A 128 -9.22 5.07 2.59
C ALA A 128 -8.43 4.73 1.32
N ARG A 129 -8.61 5.54 0.29
CA ARG A 129 -7.86 5.44 -0.97
C ARG A 129 -7.54 6.83 -1.49
N ALA A 130 -6.31 7.03 -1.97
CA ALA A 130 -5.93 8.24 -2.68
C ALA A 130 -6.76 8.41 -3.96
N ALA A 131 -7.10 9.64 -4.31
CA ALA A 131 -7.61 10.04 -5.60
C ALA A 131 -6.84 11.24 -6.12
N PHE A 132 -6.69 11.32 -7.44
CA PHE A 132 -5.99 12.40 -8.13
C PHE A 132 -6.94 12.97 -9.19
N GLY A 133 -7.80 13.91 -8.74
CA GLY A 133 -9.03 14.26 -9.43
C GLY A 133 -10.00 13.08 -9.40
N ASP A 134 -10.63 12.78 -10.54
CA ASP A 134 -11.59 11.67 -10.65
C ASP A 134 -10.94 10.28 -10.73
N ARG A 135 -9.60 10.22 -10.72
CA ARG A 135 -8.84 8.97 -10.86
C ARG A 135 -8.48 8.40 -9.49
N PRO A 136 -8.98 7.21 -9.12
CA PRO A 136 -8.59 6.59 -7.87
C PRO A 136 -7.20 5.96 -8.01
N GLY A 137 -6.33 6.16 -7.03
CA GLY A 137 -4.90 5.80 -7.07
C GLY A 137 -4.42 5.07 -5.83
N HIS A 138 -3.10 5.13 -5.60
CA HIS A 138 -2.40 4.61 -4.42
C HIS A 138 -1.86 5.77 -3.56
N PRO A 139 -1.66 5.56 -2.24
CA PRO A 139 -1.89 4.32 -1.52
C PRO A 139 -3.37 4.02 -1.22
N VAL A 140 -3.61 2.76 -0.88
CA VAL A 140 -4.85 2.25 -0.32
C VAL A 140 -4.58 1.84 1.11
N VAL A 141 -5.43 2.25 2.06
CA VAL A 141 -5.29 1.91 3.47
C VAL A 141 -6.44 1.02 3.90
N VAL A 142 -6.11 -0.13 4.49
CA VAL A 142 -7.07 -1.16 4.89
C VAL A 142 -6.83 -1.54 6.35
N ALA A 143 -7.81 -1.27 7.20
CA ALA A 143 -7.81 -1.75 8.58
C ALA A 143 -7.91 -3.28 8.66
N ARG A 144 -7.27 -3.85 9.68
CA ARG A 144 -7.13 -5.31 9.90
C ARG A 144 -8.42 -6.10 9.81
N ARG A 145 -9.52 -5.56 10.32
CA ARG A 145 -10.86 -6.20 10.31
C ARG A 145 -11.35 -6.57 8.90
N HIS A 146 -10.86 -5.89 7.86
CA HIS A 146 -11.26 -6.13 6.47
C HIS A 146 -10.37 -7.13 5.74
N TRP A 147 -9.21 -7.50 6.30
CA TRP A 147 -8.26 -8.35 5.60
C TRP A 147 -8.84 -9.72 5.21
N PRO A 148 -9.63 -10.42 6.04
CA PRO A 148 -10.25 -11.68 5.62
C PRO A 148 -11.13 -11.54 4.37
N GLU A 149 -11.93 -10.46 4.28
CA GLU A 149 -12.80 -10.19 3.13
C GLU A 149 -12.02 -9.72 1.90
N VAL A 150 -10.97 -8.92 2.09
CA VAL A 150 -10.05 -8.58 1.00
C VAL A 150 -9.41 -9.85 0.44
N LEU A 151 -8.91 -10.73 1.32
CA LEU A 151 -8.24 -11.96 0.90
C LEU A 151 -9.19 -12.97 0.23
N SER A 152 -10.49 -12.96 0.52
CA SER A 152 -11.47 -13.82 -0.14
C SER A 152 -11.96 -13.28 -1.48
N SER A 153 -11.85 -11.96 -1.71
CA SER A 153 -12.35 -11.29 -2.92
C SER A 153 -11.30 -11.07 -4.02
N ILE A 154 -10.01 -11.29 -3.73
CA ILE A 154 -8.91 -11.14 -4.71
C ILE A 154 -8.61 -12.44 -5.45
N SER A 155 -8.41 -12.33 -6.77
CA SER A 155 -8.00 -13.41 -7.66
C SER A 155 -7.36 -12.84 -8.93
N GLY A 156 -6.42 -13.56 -9.54
CA GLY A 156 -5.76 -13.07 -10.76
C GLY A 156 -5.07 -11.72 -10.54
N ASP A 157 -5.31 -10.80 -11.47
CA ASP A 157 -4.86 -9.40 -11.42
C ASP A 157 -5.76 -8.47 -10.59
N SER A 158 -6.79 -9.02 -9.92
CA SER A 158 -7.66 -8.26 -9.03
C SER A 158 -7.02 -8.10 -7.66
N GLY A 159 -6.57 -6.88 -7.34
CA GLY A 159 -6.05 -6.51 -6.02
C GLY A 159 -7.14 -6.00 -5.05
N ALA A 160 -6.73 -5.42 -3.92
CA ALA A 160 -7.64 -4.91 -2.89
C ALA A 160 -8.65 -3.86 -3.40
N GLY A 161 -8.35 -3.19 -4.51
CA GLY A 161 -9.27 -2.28 -5.17
C GLY A 161 -10.60 -2.91 -5.58
N ALA A 162 -10.65 -4.22 -5.83
CA ALA A 162 -11.91 -4.92 -6.12
C ALA A 162 -12.84 -5.01 -4.91
N TYR A 163 -12.27 -5.28 -3.73
CA TYR A 163 -13.00 -5.20 -2.47
C TYR A 163 -13.53 -3.78 -2.23
N LEU A 164 -12.68 -2.76 -2.41
CA LEU A 164 -13.09 -1.37 -2.17
C LEU A 164 -14.25 -0.91 -3.06
N ARG A 165 -14.34 -1.38 -4.32
CA ARG A 165 -15.43 -1.01 -5.24
C ARG A 165 -16.81 -1.48 -4.79
N THR A 166 -16.89 -2.48 -3.91
CA THR A 166 -18.18 -2.97 -3.39
C THR A 166 -18.65 -2.20 -2.15
N ARG A 167 -17.82 -1.28 -1.65
CA ARG A 167 -18.04 -0.54 -0.40
C ARG A 167 -18.44 0.90 -0.69
N ARG A 168 -19.30 1.45 0.18
CA ARG A 168 -19.73 2.86 0.12
C ARG A 168 -19.12 3.73 1.23
N ASP A 169 -18.39 3.11 2.14
CA ASP A 169 -17.80 3.72 3.33
C ASP A 169 -16.27 3.84 3.21
N VAL A 170 -15.75 3.77 1.99
CA VAL A 170 -14.32 4.04 1.71
C VAL A 170 -14.15 5.55 1.61
N GLU A 171 -13.24 6.10 2.41
CA GLU A 171 -12.84 7.50 2.26
C GLU A 171 -12.06 7.66 0.95
N ILE A 172 -12.61 8.46 0.02
CA ILE A 172 -11.91 8.88 -1.19
C ILE A 172 -11.17 10.18 -0.86
N VAL A 173 -9.84 10.13 -0.88
CA VAL A 173 -8.98 11.20 -0.37
C VAL A 173 -8.31 11.91 -1.52
N ASP A 174 -8.76 13.12 -1.83
CA ASP A 174 -8.16 13.94 -2.89
C ASP A 174 -6.73 14.36 -2.50
N CYS A 175 -5.82 14.08 -3.42
CA CYS A 175 -4.37 14.31 -3.33
C CYS A 175 -3.82 14.98 -4.59
N ALA A 176 -4.68 15.52 -5.47
CA ALA A 176 -4.25 16.17 -6.71
C ALA A 176 -3.38 17.43 -6.49
N ASP A 177 -3.45 18.04 -5.30
CA ASP A 177 -2.57 19.12 -4.87
C ASP A 177 -1.15 18.66 -4.49
N LEU A 178 -0.93 17.36 -4.32
CA LEU A 178 0.33 16.78 -3.84
C LEU A 178 1.11 16.00 -4.91
N ALA A 179 0.42 15.32 -5.81
CA ALA A 179 1.02 14.48 -6.85
C ALA A 179 0.06 14.27 -8.02
N GLY A 180 0.57 13.75 -9.14
CA GLY A 180 -0.24 13.29 -10.27
C GLY A 180 -0.76 11.86 -10.08
N GLY A 181 -0.04 11.05 -9.30
CA GLY A 181 -0.43 9.70 -8.92
C GLY A 181 -0.53 8.75 -10.11
N GLN A 182 0.29 9.01 -11.14
CA GLN A 182 0.26 8.26 -12.38
C GLN A 182 1.21 7.07 -12.29
N ASP A 183 0.67 5.87 -12.49
CA ASP A 183 1.48 4.67 -12.63
C ASP A 183 2.23 4.74 -13.98
N ILE A 184 3.56 4.58 -13.94
CA ILE A 184 4.43 4.57 -15.12
C ILE A 184 4.54 3.13 -15.63
N ASP A 185 3.77 2.82 -16.68
CA ASP A 185 3.64 1.47 -17.25
C ASP A 185 4.54 1.17 -18.45
N GLU A 186 5.02 2.22 -19.11
CA GLU A 186 5.87 2.17 -20.32
C GLU A 186 7.09 3.10 -20.11
N PRO A 187 8.22 2.84 -20.81
CA PRO A 187 9.46 3.63 -20.67
C PRO A 187 9.36 5.11 -21.07
#